data_AF-A0A817AD81-F1
#
_entry.id   AF-A0A817AD81-F1
#
_cell.length_a   1.000
_cell.length_b   1.000
_cell.length_c   1.000
_cell.angle_alpha   90.00
_cell.angle_beta   90.00
_cell.angle_gamma   90.00
#
_symmetry.space_group_name_H-M   'P 1'
#
loop_
_entity.id
_entity.type
_entity.pdbx_description
1 polymer ?
#
loop_
_entity_poly.entity_id
_entity_poly.type
_entity_poly.pdbx_seq_one_letter_code
_entity_poly.pdbx_strand_id
1 'polypeptide(L)'
;MYRKCYYSRRTIEKRARRLRRLEKNVSYSDISSNSEDENDHHVQDTQYSKSTTSNSPLTLDDDEACDYEAYRDDEHDSTKKANDIQDDFLDRSPPLYNNSKLSSMKSMKLLMDFLISDVHLDKRNILRLLKLIKFLLPEPNTLPTTWKSIMKLFGRTNLSSTTFLCSRCHQLCGKTTFNTKICRNETCLHSKRSLRTNEIVEIVNLDVRSQLKLIVNRNIKILTKNENYFPTCDISNGSFYQTTLSKSKLNTITLVLHTDGAPLVRTTKQSIWPLFASVVEIPPPLREYQNNIILLALWSSKSKPNVNVFLKKTVDEIKFLMAEGTSFFINGMEFNFVIRTQFFISDLPARSLFLQTTYFNGYYACHYCVTK
;
A
#
# COMPACT_ATOMS: atom_id res chain seq x y z
N MET A 1 11.86 -31.19 -8.19
CA MET A 1 13.10 -30.53 -8.65
C MET A 1 12.71 -29.09 -9.02
N TYR A 2 12.87 -28.13 -8.09
CA TYR A 2 12.52 -26.73 -8.33
C TYR A 2 13.63 -26.10 -9.19
N ARG A 3 13.35 -25.87 -10.47
CA ARG A 3 14.25 -25.11 -11.36
C ARG A 3 14.27 -23.65 -10.89
N LYS A 4 15.46 -23.14 -10.54
CA LYS A 4 15.65 -21.71 -10.24
C LYS A 4 15.74 -20.96 -11.57
N CYS A 5 14.71 -20.18 -11.92
CA CYS A 5 14.83 -19.18 -12.97
C CYS A 5 15.64 -18.00 -12.43
N TYR A 6 16.79 -17.73 -13.05
CA TYR A 6 17.60 -16.56 -12.76
C TYR A 6 17.27 -15.45 -13.77
N TYR A 7 17.14 -14.21 -13.30
CA TYR A 7 17.06 -13.06 -14.19
C TYR A 7 18.36 -12.94 -14.99
N SER A 8 18.25 -12.66 -16.29
CA SER A 8 19.43 -12.40 -17.11
C SER A 8 20.28 -11.26 -16.51
N ARG A 9 21.60 -11.34 -16.67
CA ARG A 9 22.53 -10.28 -16.21
C ARG A 9 22.13 -8.90 -16.72
N ARG A 10 21.58 -8.84 -17.94
CA ARG A 10 21.00 -7.64 -18.57
C ARG A 10 19.80 -7.09 -17.80
N THR A 11 18.92 -7.96 -17.31
CA THR A 11 17.74 -7.60 -16.50
C THR A 11 18.14 -7.07 -15.13
N ILE A 12 19.13 -7.70 -14.49
CA ILE A 12 19.68 -7.28 -13.20
C ILE A 12 20.34 -5.89 -13.32
N GLU A 13 21.17 -5.68 -14.36
CA GLU A 13 21.82 -4.40 -14.61
C GLU A 13 20.82 -3.28 -14.96
N LYS A 14 19.74 -3.59 -15.71
CA LYS A 14 18.66 -2.63 -15.97
C LYS A 14 17.88 -2.27 -14.71
N ARG A 15 17.58 -3.23 -13.82
CA ARG A 15 16.96 -3.00 -12.51
C ARG A 15 17.83 -2.09 -11.64
N ALA A 16 19.14 -2.33 -11.61
CA ALA A 16 20.10 -1.50 -10.89
C ALA A 16 20.28 -0.09 -11.49
N ARG A 17 20.15 0.08 -12.82
CA ARG A 17 20.16 1.40 -13.47
C ARG A 17 18.87 2.19 -13.20
N ARG A 18 17.71 1.52 -13.15
CA ARG A 18 16.41 2.14 -12.84
C ARG A 18 16.34 2.58 -11.37
N LEU A 19 16.79 1.73 -10.44
CA LEU A 19 16.91 2.08 -9.02
C LEU A 19 17.81 3.32 -8.84
N ARG A 20 18.97 3.36 -9.52
CA ARG A 20 19.87 4.53 -9.49
C ARG A 20 19.28 5.80 -10.11
N ARG A 21 18.39 5.71 -11.12
CA ARG A 21 17.68 6.88 -11.68
C ARG A 21 16.61 7.41 -10.71
N LEU A 22 15.90 6.50 -10.04
CA LEU A 22 14.90 6.86 -9.03
C LEU A 22 15.56 7.45 -7.77
N GLU A 23 16.72 6.93 -7.35
CA GLU A 23 17.53 7.50 -6.27
C GLU A 23 18.12 8.88 -6.64
N LYS A 24 18.56 9.09 -7.88
CA LYS A 24 19.03 10.41 -8.35
C LYS A 24 17.92 11.48 -8.40
N ASN A 25 16.67 11.08 -8.62
CA ASN A 25 15.53 12.00 -8.51
C ASN A 25 15.22 12.37 -7.05
N VAL A 26 15.71 11.59 -6.07
CA VAL A 26 15.66 11.91 -4.63
C VAL A 26 16.89 12.73 -4.20
N SER A 27 18.06 12.53 -4.83
CA SER A 27 19.29 13.22 -4.41
C SER A 27 19.45 14.67 -4.91
N TYR A 28 18.52 15.19 -5.73
CA TYR A 28 18.56 16.58 -6.19
C TYR A 28 17.82 17.55 -5.25
N SER A 29 17.20 17.06 -4.16
CA SER A 29 16.51 17.88 -3.16
C SER A 29 17.32 18.17 -1.89
N ASP A 30 18.54 17.64 -1.73
CA ASP A 30 19.36 17.84 -0.52
C ASP A 30 20.69 18.53 -0.83
N ILE A 31 20.63 19.81 -1.22
CA ILE A 31 21.73 20.77 -0.99
C ILE A 31 21.13 22.11 -0.57
N SER A 32 20.92 22.28 0.74
CA SER A 32 21.20 23.55 1.43
C SER A 32 21.06 23.40 2.95
N SER A 33 22.20 23.30 3.65
CA SER A 33 22.50 24.11 4.84
C SER A 33 23.84 23.66 5.44
N ASN A 34 24.90 24.42 5.13
CA ASN A 34 26.05 24.51 6.02
C ASN A 34 25.61 25.27 7.28
N SER A 35 25.90 24.72 8.44
CA SER A 35 26.41 25.47 9.58
C SER A 35 27.23 24.52 10.44
N GLU A 36 28.44 24.98 10.72
CA GLU A 36 29.51 24.37 11.50
C GLU A 36 29.03 23.97 12.91
N ASP A 37 29.56 22.87 13.42
CA ASP A 37 30.11 22.81 14.76
C ASP A 37 30.94 21.53 14.91
N GLU A 38 32.24 21.75 15.14
CA GLU A 38 33.23 20.74 15.51
C GLU A 38 32.86 20.15 16.88
N ASN A 39 32.94 18.82 17.01
CA ASN A 39 33.67 18.22 18.13
C ASN A 39 33.97 16.75 17.88
N ASP A 40 35.26 16.49 17.99
CA ASP A 40 36.01 15.25 17.86
C ASP A 40 35.62 14.22 18.94
N HIS A 41 35.53 12.94 18.57
CA HIS A 41 36.07 11.82 19.35
C HIS A 41 35.87 10.46 18.66
N HIS A 42 37.00 9.95 18.16
CA HIS A 42 37.48 8.56 18.16
C HIS A 42 36.57 7.40 17.70
N VAL A 43 36.86 6.92 16.48
CA VAL A 43 36.49 5.61 15.94
C VAL A 43 37.51 4.56 16.41
N GLN A 44 37.04 3.38 16.82
CA GLN A 44 37.80 2.13 16.79
C GLN A 44 37.12 1.15 15.83
N ASP A 45 37.87 0.77 14.80
CA ASP A 45 37.57 -0.28 13.83
C ASP A 45 37.46 -1.66 14.48
N THR A 46 36.55 -2.49 13.99
CA THR A 46 36.73 -3.94 14.01
C THR A 46 36.26 -4.56 12.69
N GLN A 47 37.24 -5.00 11.93
CA GLN A 47 37.14 -5.81 10.72
C GLN A 47 36.59 -7.22 11.06
N TYR A 48 35.76 -7.80 10.18
CA TYR A 48 35.59 -9.25 10.12
C TYR A 48 35.66 -9.76 8.68
N SER A 49 36.37 -10.88 8.57
CA SER A 49 37.10 -11.37 7.41
C SER A 49 36.25 -12.19 6.44
N LYS A 50 36.53 -12.02 5.15
CA LYS A 50 36.17 -12.95 4.06
C LYS A 50 37.03 -14.21 4.20
N SER A 51 36.39 -15.38 4.25
CA SER A 51 37.03 -16.66 3.92
C SER A 51 36.48 -17.17 2.59
N THR A 52 37.42 -17.41 1.69
CA THR A 52 37.23 -17.91 0.33
C THR A 52 37.54 -19.40 0.36
N THR A 53 36.63 -20.25 -0.12
CA THR A 53 36.99 -21.61 -0.56
C THR A 53 36.40 -21.87 -1.92
N SER A 54 37.31 -21.95 -2.88
CA SER A 54 37.19 -22.39 -4.26
C SER A 54 36.78 -23.87 -4.36
N ASN A 55 35.86 -24.18 -5.26
CA ASN A 55 35.91 -25.42 -6.05
C ASN A 55 35.32 -25.17 -7.44
N SER A 56 36.07 -25.63 -8.43
CA SER A 56 35.90 -25.44 -9.88
C SER A 56 34.91 -26.47 -10.48
N PRO A 57 34.63 -26.46 -11.80
CA PRO A 57 33.27 -26.41 -12.33
C PRO A 57 32.75 -27.77 -12.84
N LEU A 58 31.46 -28.03 -12.65
CA LEU A 58 30.75 -29.08 -13.38
C LEU A 58 29.94 -28.43 -14.51
N THR A 59 30.35 -28.76 -15.74
CA THR A 59 29.66 -28.50 -17.00
C THR A 59 28.41 -29.36 -17.09
N LEU A 60 27.24 -28.74 -17.23
CA LEU A 60 26.00 -29.39 -17.66
C LEU A 60 25.20 -28.39 -18.53
N ASP A 61 25.21 -28.70 -19.82
CA ASP A 61 24.23 -28.55 -20.89
C ASP A 61 23.27 -27.35 -20.94
N ASP A 62 23.20 -26.77 -22.14
CA ASP A 62 22.32 -25.71 -22.60
C ASP A 62 20.83 -26.00 -22.29
N ASP A 63 20.29 -25.38 -21.24
CA ASP A 63 18.86 -25.37 -20.91
C ASP A 63 18.25 -23.98 -21.25
N GLU A 64 17.21 -24.01 -22.11
CA GLU A 64 16.40 -22.91 -22.66
C GLU A 64 16.41 -21.60 -21.85
N ALA A 65 17.10 -20.59 -22.39
CA ALA A 65 16.89 -19.20 -22.00
C ALA A 65 15.46 -18.79 -22.34
N CYS A 66 14.69 -18.36 -21.34
CA CYS A 66 13.41 -17.71 -21.57
C CYS A 66 13.68 -16.40 -22.35
N ASP A 67 13.28 -16.40 -23.62
CA ASP A 67 13.49 -15.26 -24.52
C ASP A 67 12.59 -14.11 -24.05
N TYR A 68 13.16 -13.25 -23.22
CA TYR A 68 12.53 -12.04 -22.74
C TYR A 68 12.59 -11.05 -23.91
N GLU A 69 11.54 -11.03 -24.74
CA GLU A 69 11.36 -9.90 -25.65
C GLU A 69 11.46 -8.62 -24.82
N ALA A 70 12.49 -7.83 -25.14
CA ALA A 70 12.89 -6.70 -24.34
C ALA A 70 11.73 -5.71 -24.24
N TYR A 71 11.25 -5.49 -23.02
CA TYR A 71 10.41 -4.36 -22.65
C TYR A 71 10.99 -3.08 -23.28
N ARG A 72 10.35 -2.59 -24.34
CA ARG A 72 10.66 -1.28 -24.93
C ARG A 72 10.00 -0.25 -24.03
N ASP A 73 10.84 0.43 -23.25
CA ASP A 73 10.48 1.40 -22.20
C ASP A 73 9.94 2.74 -22.77
N ASP A 74 9.79 2.89 -24.09
CA ASP A 74 9.80 4.21 -24.72
C ASP A 74 8.44 4.77 -25.19
N GLU A 75 7.30 4.26 -24.70
CA GLU A 75 5.98 4.85 -25.07
C GLU A 75 4.92 4.93 -23.96
N HIS A 76 5.22 4.52 -22.72
CA HIS A 76 4.23 4.55 -21.62
C HIS A 76 4.54 5.53 -20.49
N ASP A 77 5.69 6.20 -20.53
CA ASP A 77 6.02 7.31 -19.62
C ASP A 77 5.49 8.67 -20.10
N SER A 78 4.83 8.70 -21.27
CA SER A 78 3.96 9.80 -21.65
C SER A 78 2.60 9.64 -20.97
N THR A 79 2.54 9.96 -19.68
CA THR A 79 1.32 10.43 -19.03
C THR A 79 0.88 11.72 -19.72
N LYS A 80 0.34 11.62 -20.94
CA LYS A 80 -0.61 12.64 -21.42
C LYS A 80 -1.71 12.64 -20.36
N LYS A 81 -1.72 13.68 -19.51
CA LYS A 81 -2.82 14.00 -18.60
C LYS A 81 -4.08 13.82 -19.42
N ALA A 82 -4.83 12.74 -19.14
CA ALA A 82 -6.18 12.67 -19.62
C ALA A 82 -6.82 13.95 -19.09
N ASN A 83 -7.33 14.78 -20.00
CA ASN A 83 -8.15 15.90 -19.60
C ASN A 83 -9.34 15.29 -18.87
N ASP A 84 -9.27 15.23 -17.54
CA ASP A 84 -10.33 14.80 -16.63
C ASP A 84 -11.46 15.83 -16.70
N ILE A 85 -12.17 15.83 -17.83
CA ILE A 85 -13.38 16.61 -18.06
C ILE A 85 -14.57 15.93 -17.36
N GLN A 86 -14.40 14.70 -16.85
CA GLN A 86 -15.53 13.85 -16.44
C GLN A 86 -15.78 13.73 -14.93
N ASP A 87 -14.94 14.32 -14.07
CA ASP A 87 -15.26 14.45 -12.64
C ASP A 87 -16.13 15.70 -12.34
N ASP A 88 -16.46 16.50 -13.37
CA ASP A 88 -17.30 17.71 -13.28
C ASP A 88 -18.76 17.40 -12.91
N PHE A 89 -19.26 16.18 -13.12
CA PHE A 89 -20.67 15.84 -12.87
C PHE A 89 -21.05 15.65 -11.39
N LEU A 90 -20.06 15.59 -10.48
CA LEU A 90 -20.27 15.42 -9.03
C LEU A 90 -19.82 16.63 -8.21
N ASP A 91 -19.28 17.67 -8.84
CA ASP A 91 -18.81 18.86 -8.15
C ASP A 91 -19.95 19.82 -7.79
N ARG A 92 -20.44 19.69 -6.56
CA ARG A 92 -21.45 20.59 -5.98
C ARG A 92 -20.83 21.77 -5.21
N SER A 93 -19.51 21.95 -5.28
CA SER A 93 -18.83 23.02 -4.53
C SER A 93 -19.02 24.38 -5.21
N PRO A 94 -19.07 25.48 -4.44
CA PRO A 94 -19.20 26.81 -5.00
C PRO A 94 -17.99 27.17 -5.90
N PRO A 95 -18.10 28.21 -6.74
CA PRO A 95 -16.94 28.75 -7.44
C PRO A 95 -15.85 29.18 -6.44
N LEU A 96 -14.58 29.11 -6.86
CA LEU A 96 -13.44 29.46 -6.01
C LEU A 96 -13.52 30.92 -5.51
N TYR A 97 -13.96 31.83 -6.37
CA TYR A 97 -14.29 33.22 -6.10
C TYR A 97 -15.34 33.66 -7.14
N ASN A 98 -15.91 34.85 -6.98
CA ASN A 98 -16.95 35.34 -7.88
C ASN A 98 -16.48 35.33 -9.36
N ASN A 99 -17.28 34.81 -10.28
CA ASN A 99 -16.95 34.62 -11.70
C ASN A 99 -15.75 33.68 -12.01
N SER A 100 -15.29 32.90 -11.05
CA SER A 100 -14.28 31.86 -11.31
C SER A 100 -14.84 30.78 -12.23
N LYS A 101 -14.07 30.41 -13.26
CA LYS A 101 -14.36 29.25 -14.12
C LYS A 101 -14.18 27.91 -13.40
N LEU A 102 -13.46 27.92 -12.28
CA LEU A 102 -13.18 26.73 -11.47
C LEU A 102 -13.94 26.79 -10.15
N SER A 103 -14.51 25.66 -9.77
CA SER A 103 -15.06 25.40 -8.44
C SER A 103 -13.94 25.33 -7.38
N SER A 104 -14.30 25.46 -6.11
CA SER A 104 -13.35 25.26 -5.00
C SER A 104 -12.77 23.85 -5.02
N MET A 105 -13.59 22.81 -5.25
CA MET A 105 -13.14 21.41 -5.21
C MET A 105 -12.19 21.10 -6.36
N LYS A 106 -12.51 21.49 -7.60
CA LYS A 106 -11.63 21.29 -8.76
C LYS A 106 -10.30 22.01 -8.60
N SER A 107 -10.34 23.26 -8.14
CA SER A 107 -9.12 24.04 -7.84
C SER A 107 -8.26 23.35 -6.79
N MET A 108 -8.88 22.84 -5.72
CA MET A 108 -8.18 22.13 -4.66
C MET A 108 -7.60 20.80 -5.13
N LYS A 109 -8.28 20.04 -6.00
CA LYS A 109 -7.76 18.80 -6.60
C LYS A 109 -6.50 19.09 -7.41
N LEU A 110 -6.54 20.09 -8.29
CA LEU A 110 -5.40 20.50 -9.11
C LEU A 110 -4.21 20.96 -8.26
N LEU A 111 -4.47 21.78 -7.24
CA LEU A 111 -3.44 22.22 -6.32
C LEU A 111 -2.84 21.05 -5.55
N MET A 112 -3.65 20.15 -4.99
CA MET A 112 -3.12 19.01 -4.22
C MET A 112 -2.33 18.05 -5.10
N ASP A 113 -2.81 17.79 -6.32
CA ASP A 113 -2.09 16.94 -7.28
C ASP A 113 -0.70 17.53 -7.58
N PHE A 114 -0.62 18.82 -7.90
CA PHE A 114 0.67 19.47 -8.11
C PHE A 114 1.55 19.47 -6.85
N LEU A 115 1.02 19.90 -5.71
CA LEU A 115 1.81 20.10 -4.50
C LEU A 115 2.31 18.79 -3.86
N ILE A 116 1.55 17.70 -4.01
CA ILE A 116 1.88 16.39 -3.46
C ILE A 116 2.60 15.53 -4.50
N SER A 117 2.04 15.40 -5.70
CA SER A 117 2.53 14.46 -6.71
C SER A 117 3.76 14.99 -7.45
N ASP A 118 3.79 16.29 -7.76
CA ASP A 118 4.90 16.88 -8.55
C ASP A 118 5.98 17.47 -7.63
N VAL A 119 5.58 18.29 -6.64
CA VAL A 119 6.53 19.04 -5.78
C VAL A 119 6.89 18.33 -4.47
N HIS A 120 6.10 17.33 -4.04
CA HIS A 120 6.34 16.56 -2.81
C HIS A 120 6.45 17.42 -1.52
N LEU A 121 5.64 18.48 -1.41
CA LEU A 121 5.66 19.33 -0.22
C LEU A 121 5.03 18.63 0.99
N ASP A 122 5.61 18.88 2.16
CA ASP A 122 5.06 18.41 3.42
C ASP A 122 3.77 19.16 3.79
N LYS A 123 3.00 18.57 4.72
CA LYS A 123 1.71 19.13 5.15
C LYS A 123 1.82 20.56 5.67
N ARG A 124 2.91 20.93 6.35
CA ARG A 124 3.07 22.29 6.89
C ARG A 124 3.26 23.29 5.75
N ASN A 125 4.13 23.00 4.79
CA ASN A 125 4.39 23.90 3.67
C ASN A 125 3.19 24.00 2.71
N ILE A 126 2.46 22.91 2.48
CA ILE A 126 1.18 22.95 1.74
C ILE A 126 0.22 23.96 2.39
N LEU A 127 0.01 23.87 3.70
CA LEU A 127 -0.93 24.78 4.38
C LEU A 127 -0.45 26.24 4.39
N ARG A 128 0.86 26.49 4.46
CA ARG A 128 1.42 27.83 4.34
C ARG A 128 1.20 28.40 2.94
N LEU A 129 1.47 27.61 1.91
CA LEU A 129 1.28 28.03 0.52
C LEU A 129 -0.20 28.28 0.21
N LEU A 130 -1.10 27.42 0.68
CA LEU A 130 -2.55 27.65 0.50
C LEU A 130 -3.03 28.93 1.18
N LYS A 131 -2.46 29.29 2.34
CA LYS A 131 -2.72 30.60 2.96
C LYS A 131 -2.23 31.74 2.08
N LEU A 132 -1.02 31.64 1.53
CA LEU A 132 -0.47 32.65 0.62
C LEU A 132 -1.36 32.80 -0.63
N ILE A 133 -1.70 31.69 -1.30
CA ILE A 133 -2.58 31.70 -2.48
C ILE A 133 -3.93 32.31 -2.11
N LYS A 134 -4.49 32.00 -0.94
CA LYS A 134 -5.75 32.59 -0.48
C LYS A 134 -5.70 34.12 -0.42
N PHE A 135 -4.58 34.69 0.03
CA PHE A 135 -4.38 36.15 0.08
C PHE A 135 -4.18 36.77 -1.31
N LEU A 136 -3.68 36.01 -2.29
CA LEU A 136 -3.50 36.48 -3.66
C LEU A 136 -4.80 36.42 -4.50
N LEU A 137 -5.79 35.65 -4.06
CA LEU A 137 -7.07 35.51 -4.75
C LEU A 137 -8.02 36.68 -4.42
N PRO A 138 -8.90 37.07 -5.37
CA PRO A 138 -9.92 38.09 -5.12
C PRO A 138 -10.80 37.75 -3.91
N GLU A 139 -11.13 38.75 -3.10
CA GLU A 139 -12.08 38.59 -1.99
C GLU A 139 -13.53 38.85 -2.45
N PRO A 140 -14.52 38.05 -2.01
CA PRO A 140 -14.39 36.85 -1.17
C PRO A 140 -14.01 35.59 -1.96
N ASN A 141 -13.13 34.75 -1.39
CA ASN A 141 -12.79 33.43 -1.94
C ASN A 141 -12.99 32.28 -0.94
N THR A 142 -13.26 31.11 -1.49
CA THR A 142 -13.62 29.89 -0.77
C THR A 142 -12.45 28.92 -0.62
N LEU A 143 -11.20 29.34 -0.93
CA LEU A 143 -10.04 28.46 -0.86
C LEU A 143 -9.83 27.96 0.58
N PRO A 144 -9.76 26.63 0.81
CA PRO A 144 -9.47 26.07 2.13
C PRO A 144 -8.01 26.30 2.54
N THR A 145 -7.79 26.72 3.79
CA THR A 145 -6.44 26.95 4.36
C THR A 145 -6.12 26.08 5.57
N THR A 146 -7.04 25.16 5.92
CA THR A 146 -6.84 24.19 6.99
C THR A 146 -7.08 22.78 6.47
N TRP A 147 -6.34 21.81 7.01
CA TRP A 147 -6.50 20.39 6.63
C TRP A 147 -7.94 19.89 6.83
N LYS A 148 -8.59 20.33 7.92
CA LYS A 148 -9.98 19.98 8.21
C LYS A 148 -10.94 20.51 7.14
N SER A 149 -10.73 21.73 6.66
CA SER A 149 -11.55 22.32 5.59
C SER A 149 -11.29 21.65 4.24
N ILE A 150 -10.03 21.30 3.93
CA ILE A 150 -9.67 20.53 2.73
C ILE A 150 -10.38 19.18 2.73
N MET A 151 -10.30 18.44 3.83
CA MET A 151 -10.97 17.14 3.97
C MET A 151 -12.50 17.25 3.97
N LYS A 152 -13.06 18.37 4.45
CA LYS A 152 -14.49 18.65 4.33
C LYS A 152 -14.89 18.91 2.87
N LEU A 153 -14.03 19.59 2.10
CA LEU A 153 -14.27 19.94 0.70
C LEU A 153 -14.20 18.72 -0.23
N PHE A 154 -13.26 17.80 -0.03
CA PHE A 154 -13.21 16.53 -0.78
C PHE A 154 -14.34 15.55 -0.42
N GLY A 155 -15.22 15.94 0.51
CA GLY A 155 -16.21 15.07 1.11
C GLY A 155 -15.57 14.12 2.12
N ARG A 156 -16.35 13.71 3.13
CA ARG A 156 -16.01 12.51 3.89
C ARG A 156 -16.22 11.31 2.97
N THR A 157 -15.27 11.03 2.09
CA THR A 157 -15.12 9.68 1.59
C THR A 157 -14.66 8.88 2.80
N ASN A 158 -15.53 8.03 3.35
CA ASN A 158 -15.15 7.11 4.42
C ASN A 158 -14.23 6.03 3.81
N LEU A 159 -13.05 6.43 3.34
CA LEU A 159 -12.01 5.59 2.76
C LEU A 159 -11.40 4.66 3.82
N SER A 160 -11.69 4.91 5.08
CA SER A 160 -11.31 4.06 6.18
C SER A 160 -12.33 4.10 7.31
N SER A 161 -12.44 3.00 8.04
CA SER A 161 -13.14 2.95 9.31
C SER A 161 -12.18 2.56 10.43
N THR A 162 -12.19 3.32 11.52
CA THR A 162 -11.35 3.05 12.69
C THR A 162 -12.17 2.44 13.81
N THR A 163 -11.73 1.30 14.31
CA THR A 163 -12.33 0.58 15.43
C THR A 163 -11.34 0.58 16.60
N PHE A 164 -11.80 1.00 17.78
CA PHE A 164 -11.00 0.97 19.00
C PHE A 164 -11.49 -0.17 19.89
N LEU A 165 -10.58 -1.04 20.31
CA LEU A 165 -10.86 -2.19 21.17
C LEU A 165 -10.01 -2.14 22.44
N CYS A 166 -10.50 -2.78 23.50
CA CYS A 166 -9.72 -3.00 24.71
C CYS A 166 -8.68 -4.09 24.45
N SER A 167 -7.40 -3.80 24.71
CA SER A 167 -6.29 -4.77 24.59
C SER A 167 -6.45 -6.05 25.42
N ARG A 168 -7.28 -6.03 26.47
CA ARG A 168 -7.48 -7.18 27.37
C ARG A 168 -8.58 -8.13 26.89
N CYS A 169 -9.75 -7.59 26.56
CA CYS A 169 -10.93 -8.40 26.22
C CYS A 169 -11.33 -8.31 24.75
N HIS A 170 -10.64 -7.48 23.95
CA HIS A 170 -10.94 -7.19 22.54
C HIS A 170 -12.37 -6.66 22.27
N GLN A 171 -13.10 -6.24 23.30
CA GLN A 171 -14.41 -5.61 23.13
C GLN A 171 -14.27 -4.14 22.74
N LEU A 172 -15.25 -3.65 21.98
CA LEU A 172 -15.37 -2.25 21.54
C LEU A 172 -15.22 -1.25 22.69
N CYS A 173 -14.43 -0.22 22.44
CA CYS A 173 -14.31 0.93 23.33
C CYS A 173 -15.43 1.94 23.06
N GLY A 174 -16.02 2.47 24.13
CA GLY A 174 -16.85 3.66 24.10
C GLY A 174 -16.00 4.93 23.99
N LYS A 175 -16.65 6.03 23.63
CA LYS A 175 -16.08 7.38 23.72
C LYS A 175 -16.67 8.04 24.97
N THR A 176 -15.83 8.69 25.76
CA THR A 176 -16.25 9.55 26.88
C THR A 176 -16.03 11.02 26.56
N THR A 177 -16.53 11.90 27.43
CA THR A 177 -16.16 13.31 27.45
C THR A 177 -14.63 13.43 27.46
N PHE A 178 -14.10 14.39 26.68
CA PHE A 178 -12.65 14.59 26.47
C PHE A 178 -11.91 13.55 25.61
N ASN A 179 -12.61 12.82 24.73
CA ASN A 179 -12.02 11.89 23.74
C ASN A 179 -11.24 10.69 24.34
N THR A 180 -11.39 10.46 25.64
CA THR A 180 -10.89 9.27 26.33
C THR A 180 -11.69 8.02 25.90
N LYS A 181 -11.11 6.83 26.06
CA LYS A 181 -11.72 5.55 25.68
C LYS A 181 -12.00 4.72 26.93
N ILE A 182 -13.17 4.09 27.00
CA ILE A 182 -13.53 3.16 28.08
C ILE A 182 -13.94 1.82 27.46
N CYS A 183 -13.60 0.70 28.10
CA CYS A 183 -14.03 -0.61 27.64
C CYS A 183 -15.54 -0.79 27.89
N ARG A 184 -16.32 -1.15 26.86
CA ARG A 184 -17.78 -1.39 27.00
C ARG A 184 -18.14 -2.71 27.67
N ASN A 185 -17.19 -3.62 27.85
CA ASN A 185 -17.45 -4.88 28.52
C ASN A 185 -17.47 -4.66 30.04
N GLU A 186 -18.64 -4.64 30.67
CA GLU A 186 -18.81 -4.40 32.11
C GLU A 186 -17.99 -5.35 32.99
N THR A 187 -17.83 -6.60 32.56
CA THR A 187 -17.06 -7.63 33.27
C THR A 187 -15.53 -7.45 33.14
N CYS A 188 -15.07 -6.56 32.26
CA CYS A 188 -13.64 -6.30 32.10
C CYS A 188 -13.10 -5.42 33.23
N LEU A 189 -11.91 -5.74 33.75
CA LEU A 189 -11.25 -4.89 34.76
C LEU A 189 -11.04 -3.44 34.29
N HIS A 190 -10.98 -3.22 32.97
CA HIS A 190 -10.81 -1.90 32.38
C HIS A 190 -12.12 -1.15 32.10
N SER A 191 -13.28 -1.68 32.47
CA SER A 191 -14.59 -1.03 32.24
C SER A 191 -14.83 0.16 33.16
N LYS A 192 -14.21 0.15 34.35
CA LYS A 192 -14.43 1.14 35.41
C LYS A 192 -13.57 2.40 35.30
N ARG A 193 -12.72 2.52 34.26
CA ARG A 193 -11.82 3.66 34.09
C ARG A 193 -11.50 3.95 32.63
N SER A 194 -10.97 5.14 32.38
CA SER A 194 -10.34 5.49 31.10
C SER A 194 -9.13 4.60 30.82
N LEU A 195 -9.07 4.11 29.59
CA LEU A 195 -7.97 3.32 29.04
C LEU A 195 -6.79 4.23 28.72
N ARG A 196 -5.58 3.74 29.04
CA ARG A 196 -4.31 4.32 28.59
C ARG A 196 -4.07 3.95 27.12
N THR A 197 -3.23 4.70 26.43
CA THR A 197 -2.90 4.45 25.01
C THR A 197 -2.40 3.01 24.76
N ASN A 198 -1.61 2.47 25.70
CA ASN A 198 -1.08 1.10 25.62
C ASN A 198 -2.11 0.00 25.92
N GLU A 199 -3.31 0.37 26.38
CA GLU A 199 -4.41 -0.55 26.66
C GLU A 199 -5.45 -0.57 25.54
N ILE A 200 -5.20 0.20 24.49
CA ILE A 200 -6.06 0.34 23.31
C ILE A 200 -5.45 -0.45 22.16
N VAL A 201 -6.31 -1.14 21.44
CA VAL A 201 -6.03 -1.68 20.11
C VAL A 201 -6.78 -0.81 19.12
N GLU A 202 -6.07 -0.25 18.16
CA GLU A 202 -6.66 0.50 17.06
C GLU A 202 -6.60 -0.36 15.79
N ILE A 203 -7.76 -0.61 15.19
CA ILE A 203 -7.87 -1.28 13.89
C ILE A 203 -8.39 -0.27 12.88
N VAL A 204 -7.63 -0.01 11.83
CA VAL A 204 -8.04 0.81 10.70
C VAL A 204 -8.30 -0.11 9.52
N ASN A 205 -9.55 -0.19 9.06
CA ASN A 205 -9.91 -0.91 7.83
C ASN A 205 -10.06 0.11 6.71
N LEU A 206 -9.49 -0.18 5.54
CA LEU A 206 -9.46 0.74 4.41
C LEU A 206 -10.36 0.20 3.30
N ASP A 207 -11.00 1.11 2.57
CA ASP A 207 -11.91 0.78 1.48
C ASP A 207 -11.14 0.17 0.31
N VAL A 208 -11.43 -1.10 0.02
CA VAL A 208 -10.74 -1.86 -1.02
C VAL A 208 -11.14 -1.36 -2.41
N ARG A 209 -12.43 -1.02 -2.60
CA ARG A 209 -13.00 -0.61 -3.89
C ARG A 209 -12.36 0.68 -4.41
N SER A 210 -12.20 1.70 -3.56
CA SER A 210 -11.61 2.98 -3.94
C SER A 210 -10.14 2.84 -4.31
N GLN A 211 -9.37 2.04 -3.56
CA GLN A 211 -7.97 1.76 -3.86
C GLN A 211 -7.83 1.02 -5.19
N LEU A 212 -8.65 -0.01 -5.42
CA LEU A 212 -8.67 -0.74 -6.68
C LEU A 212 -9.04 0.15 -7.86
N LYS A 213 -10.03 1.04 -7.71
CA LYS A 213 -10.36 2.02 -8.77
C LYS A 213 -9.14 2.83 -9.20
N LEU A 214 -8.37 3.35 -8.24
CA LEU A 214 -7.17 4.13 -8.52
C LEU A 214 -6.07 3.30 -9.20
N ILE A 215 -5.82 2.09 -8.68
CA ILE A 215 -4.79 1.18 -9.20
C ILE A 215 -5.16 0.72 -10.61
N VAL A 216 -6.39 0.29 -10.84
CA VAL A 216 -6.87 -0.16 -12.15
C VAL A 216 -6.87 1.00 -13.13
N ASN A 217 -7.34 2.19 -12.76
CA ASN A 217 -7.31 3.36 -13.66
C ASN A 217 -5.88 3.70 -14.11
N ARG A 218 -4.91 3.69 -13.19
CA ARG A 218 -3.50 3.94 -13.51
C ARG A 218 -2.91 2.90 -14.45
N ASN A 219 -3.33 1.65 -14.32
CA ASN A 219 -2.75 0.52 -15.05
C ASN A 219 -3.69 -0.03 -16.15
N ILE A 220 -4.75 0.69 -16.52
CA ILE A 220 -5.84 0.16 -17.37
C ILE A 220 -5.33 -0.33 -18.72
N LYS A 221 -4.38 0.37 -19.34
CA LYS A 221 -3.77 -0.01 -20.63
C LYS A 221 -3.06 -1.36 -20.54
N ILE A 222 -2.47 -1.68 -19.39
CA ILE A 222 -1.76 -2.94 -19.15
C ILE A 222 -2.78 -4.04 -18.88
N LEU A 223 -3.84 -3.73 -18.12
CA LEU A 223 -4.89 -4.69 -17.76
C LEU A 223 -5.78 -5.08 -18.95
N THR A 224 -5.98 -4.19 -19.93
CA THR A 224 -6.87 -4.46 -21.09
C THR A 224 -6.15 -5.02 -22.32
N LYS A 225 -4.84 -4.82 -22.48
CA LYS A 225 -4.13 -5.20 -23.71
C LYS A 225 -3.49 -6.59 -23.70
N ASN A 226 -3.56 -7.33 -22.61
CA ASN A 226 -2.57 -8.37 -22.33
C ASN A 226 -3.16 -9.76 -22.09
N GLU A 227 -3.52 -10.44 -23.18
CA GLU A 227 -3.70 -11.91 -23.14
C GLU A 227 -2.35 -12.64 -22.99
N ASN A 228 -1.25 -12.07 -23.53
CA ASN A 228 0.07 -12.72 -23.62
C ASN A 228 1.12 -12.24 -22.59
N TYR A 229 0.76 -11.35 -21.67
CA TYR A 229 1.73 -10.64 -20.82
C TYR A 229 1.87 -11.21 -19.41
N PHE A 230 1.08 -12.22 -19.08
CA PHE A 230 1.29 -12.99 -17.87
C PHE A 230 2.60 -13.76 -18.01
N PRO A 231 3.66 -13.41 -17.26
CA PRO A 231 4.87 -14.21 -17.30
C PRO A 231 4.48 -15.56 -16.71
N THR A 232 4.50 -16.60 -17.53
CA THR A 232 4.16 -17.98 -17.12
C THR A 232 5.03 -18.47 -15.95
N CYS A 233 6.17 -17.80 -15.72
CA CYS A 233 7.14 -18.08 -14.67
C CYS A 233 6.99 -17.21 -13.40
N ASP A 234 6.25 -16.09 -13.45
CA ASP A 234 6.11 -15.18 -12.30
C ASP A 234 5.07 -15.70 -11.29
N ILE A 235 4.01 -16.33 -11.80
CA ILE A 235 2.95 -16.93 -11.01
C ILE A 235 3.10 -18.45 -11.11
N SER A 236 3.25 -19.12 -9.96
CA SER A 236 3.25 -20.59 -9.93
C SER A 236 1.96 -21.14 -10.56
N ASN A 237 2.08 -22.08 -11.50
CA ASN A 237 0.98 -22.61 -12.31
C ASN A 237 0.28 -21.56 -13.19
N GLY A 238 1.02 -20.62 -13.77
CA GLY A 238 0.48 -19.55 -14.62
C GLY A 238 -0.46 -20.03 -15.73
N SER A 239 -0.21 -21.19 -16.34
CA SER A 239 -1.08 -21.79 -17.36
C SER A 239 -2.47 -22.20 -16.83
N PHE A 240 -2.52 -22.79 -15.63
CA PHE A 240 -3.78 -23.12 -14.96
C PHE A 240 -4.57 -21.85 -14.58
N TYR A 241 -3.84 -20.85 -14.07
CA TYR A 241 -4.41 -19.55 -13.73
C TYR A 241 -5.04 -18.86 -14.95
N GLN A 242 -4.35 -18.83 -16.10
CA GLN A 242 -4.88 -18.29 -17.35
C GLN A 242 -6.13 -19.05 -17.83
N THR A 243 -6.10 -20.38 -17.75
CA THR A 243 -7.26 -21.24 -18.10
C THR A 243 -8.47 -20.99 -17.20
N THR A 244 -8.25 -20.59 -15.95
CA THR A 244 -9.31 -20.27 -14.99
C THR A 244 -9.87 -18.87 -15.23
N LEU A 245 -9.01 -17.91 -15.56
CA LEU A 245 -9.40 -16.55 -15.94
C LEU A 245 -10.26 -16.54 -17.21
N SER A 246 -9.87 -17.27 -18.25
CA SER A 246 -10.58 -17.28 -19.55
C SER A 246 -11.99 -17.85 -19.47
N LYS A 247 -12.30 -18.64 -18.43
CA LYS A 247 -13.64 -19.18 -18.16
C LYS A 247 -14.55 -18.20 -17.41
N SER A 248 -14.00 -17.14 -16.82
CA SER A 248 -14.77 -16.15 -16.08
C SER A 248 -15.45 -15.17 -17.02
N LYS A 249 -16.76 -14.96 -16.85
CA LYS A 249 -17.52 -13.92 -17.58
C LYS A 249 -17.24 -12.50 -17.10
N LEU A 250 -16.73 -12.37 -15.86
CA LEU A 250 -16.39 -11.10 -15.24
C LEU A 250 -14.88 -10.92 -15.18
N ASN A 251 -14.42 -9.67 -15.23
CA ASN A 251 -13.02 -9.37 -14.97
C ASN A 251 -12.66 -9.89 -13.58
N THR A 252 -11.50 -10.52 -13.44
CA THR A 252 -11.02 -11.03 -12.15
C THR A 252 -9.79 -10.25 -11.75
N ILE A 253 -9.77 -9.77 -10.51
CA ILE A 253 -8.60 -9.19 -9.87
C ILE A 253 -8.12 -10.16 -8.81
N THR A 254 -6.88 -10.61 -8.93
CA THR A 254 -6.31 -11.61 -8.04
C THR A 254 -5.33 -10.95 -7.09
N LEU A 255 -5.53 -11.19 -5.80
CA LEU A 255 -4.77 -10.61 -4.73
C LEU A 255 -3.78 -11.63 -4.15
N VAL A 256 -2.54 -11.18 -3.98
CA VAL A 256 -1.58 -11.80 -3.08
C VAL A 256 -1.61 -11.01 -1.78
N LEU A 257 -1.95 -11.68 -0.67
CA LEU A 257 -2.02 -11.07 0.64
C LEU A 257 -0.66 -11.09 1.31
N HIS A 258 -0.34 -10.01 2.01
CA HIS A 258 0.92 -9.84 2.72
C HIS A 258 0.68 -9.27 4.10
N THR A 259 1.50 -9.69 5.07
CA THR A 259 1.52 -9.09 6.40
C THR A 259 2.88 -9.23 7.04
N ASP A 260 3.22 -8.26 7.89
CA ASP A 260 4.42 -8.24 8.71
C ASP A 260 4.16 -7.37 9.95
N GLY A 261 5.03 -7.45 10.96
CA GLY A 261 4.98 -6.64 12.16
C GLY A 261 6.14 -5.65 12.21
N ALA A 262 5.84 -4.37 12.34
CA ALA A 262 6.85 -3.32 12.50
C ALA A 262 6.68 -2.56 13.82
N PRO A 263 7.77 -2.17 14.52
CA PRO A 263 7.67 -1.27 15.65
C PRO A 263 7.18 0.11 15.19
N LEU A 264 6.20 0.69 15.90
CA LEU A 264 5.70 2.03 15.56
C LEU A 264 6.70 3.13 15.95
N VAL A 265 7.35 2.98 17.10
CA VAL A 265 8.39 3.86 17.60
C VAL A 265 9.44 2.98 18.27
N ARG A 266 10.73 3.17 17.96
CA ARG A 266 11.82 2.36 18.54
C ARG A 266 11.80 2.29 20.07
N THR A 267 11.32 3.33 20.74
CA THR A 267 11.32 3.45 22.21
C THR A 267 10.05 2.92 22.87
N THR A 268 8.96 2.74 22.12
CA THR A 268 7.72 2.20 22.67
C THR A 268 7.60 0.72 22.30
N LYS A 269 6.99 -0.09 23.18
CA LYS A 269 6.62 -1.47 22.84
C LYS A 269 5.42 -1.54 21.89
N GLN A 270 5.07 -0.46 21.19
CA GLN A 270 3.93 -0.39 20.29
C GLN A 270 4.33 -0.90 18.90
N SER A 271 3.51 -1.76 18.32
CA SER A 271 3.70 -2.34 17.00
C SER A 271 2.53 -2.01 16.08
N ILE A 272 2.83 -1.87 14.80
CA ILE A 272 1.84 -1.84 13.73
C ILE A 272 1.98 -3.10 12.89
N TRP A 273 0.84 -3.69 12.55
CA TRP A 273 0.73 -4.83 11.65
C TRP A 273 -0.17 -4.45 10.50
N PRO A 274 0.38 -4.17 9.30
CA PRO A 274 -0.40 -4.02 8.10
C PRO A 274 -0.81 -5.38 7.53
N LEU A 275 -2.04 -5.42 6.99
CA LEU A 275 -2.45 -6.37 5.99
C LEU A 275 -2.57 -5.62 4.68
N PHE A 276 -1.76 -5.99 3.70
CA PHE A 276 -1.74 -5.37 2.38
C PHE A 276 -1.82 -6.43 1.28
N ALA A 277 -2.11 -6.01 0.06
CA ALA A 277 -2.25 -6.90 -1.07
C ALA A 277 -1.62 -6.35 -2.34
N SER A 278 -1.04 -7.25 -3.13
CA SER A 278 -0.54 -6.98 -4.47
C SER A 278 -1.52 -7.50 -5.51
N VAL A 279 -1.67 -6.78 -6.64
CA VAL A 279 -2.52 -7.20 -7.77
C VAL A 279 -1.70 -8.03 -8.75
N VAL A 280 -2.09 -9.29 -8.93
CA VAL A 280 -1.37 -10.25 -9.77
C VAL A 280 -1.37 -9.85 -11.25
N GLU A 281 -2.46 -9.26 -11.73
CA GLU A 281 -2.61 -8.83 -13.12
C GLU A 281 -1.69 -7.65 -13.50
N ILE A 282 -0.99 -7.05 -12.51
CA ILE A 282 0.06 -6.05 -12.74
C ILE A 282 1.43 -6.76 -12.75
N PRO A 283 2.34 -6.47 -13.69
CA PRO A 283 3.62 -7.16 -13.80
C PRO A 283 4.64 -6.74 -12.70
N PRO A 284 5.61 -7.61 -12.35
CA PRO A 284 6.50 -7.48 -11.18
C PRO A 284 7.26 -6.16 -10.91
N PRO A 285 7.71 -5.33 -11.86
CA PRO A 285 8.28 -4.03 -11.47
C PRO A 285 7.20 -3.00 -11.08
N LEU A 286 5.98 -3.11 -11.62
CA LEU A 286 4.88 -2.20 -11.31
C LEU A 286 4.06 -2.69 -10.13
N ARG A 287 3.92 -4.02 -9.97
CA ARG A 287 3.18 -4.65 -8.87
C ARG A 287 3.76 -4.26 -7.51
N GLU A 288 5.08 -4.24 -7.42
CA GLU A 288 5.82 -3.91 -6.18
C GLU A 288 5.87 -2.41 -5.87
N TYR A 289 5.44 -1.55 -6.80
CA TYR A 289 5.44 -0.11 -6.58
C TYR A 289 4.37 0.28 -5.55
N GLN A 290 4.73 1.12 -4.57
CA GLN A 290 3.86 1.42 -3.41
C GLN A 290 2.47 1.93 -3.81
N ASN A 291 2.36 2.72 -4.88
CA ASN A 291 1.06 3.22 -5.37
C ASN A 291 0.15 2.12 -5.94
N ASN A 292 0.68 0.92 -6.22
CA ASN A 292 -0.02 -0.26 -6.72
C ASN A 292 -0.25 -1.33 -5.64
N ILE A 293 0.14 -1.06 -4.40
CA ILE A 293 -0.16 -1.91 -3.24
C ILE A 293 -1.46 -1.45 -2.59
N ILE A 294 -2.35 -2.39 -2.32
CA ILE A 294 -3.60 -2.15 -1.61
C ILE A 294 -3.32 -2.32 -0.12
N LEU A 295 -3.65 -1.33 0.71
CA LEU A 295 -3.63 -1.49 2.15
C LEU A 295 -5.04 -1.86 2.61
N LEU A 296 -5.22 -3.05 3.19
CA LEU A 296 -6.53 -3.58 3.56
C LEU A 296 -6.90 -3.24 5.01
N ALA A 297 -5.96 -3.45 5.92
CA ALA A 297 -6.14 -3.12 7.33
C ALA A 297 -4.83 -2.81 8.04
N LEU A 298 -4.92 -2.09 9.16
CA LEU A 298 -3.83 -1.84 10.10
C LEU A 298 -4.27 -2.22 11.50
N TRP A 299 -3.45 -2.98 12.22
CA TRP A 299 -3.55 -3.15 13.68
C TRP A 299 -2.45 -2.37 14.36
N SER A 300 -2.80 -1.47 15.27
CA SER A 300 -1.86 -0.71 16.09
C SER A 300 -2.11 -0.99 17.57
N SER A 301 -1.16 -1.64 18.23
CA SER A 301 -1.21 -1.87 19.68
C SER A 301 0.14 -2.28 20.24
N LYS A 302 0.25 -2.28 21.57
CA LYS A 302 1.38 -2.87 22.31
C LYS A 302 1.37 -4.40 22.25
N SER A 303 0.19 -5.02 22.11
CA SER A 303 0.06 -6.46 21.93
C SER A 303 0.08 -6.84 20.45
N LYS A 304 0.56 -8.06 20.17
CA LYS A 304 0.43 -8.68 18.85
C LYS A 304 -1.06 -8.84 18.48
N PRO A 305 -1.39 -8.86 17.17
CA PRO A 305 -2.75 -9.07 16.71
C PRO A 305 -3.41 -10.32 17.27
N ASN A 306 -4.61 -10.18 17.79
CA ASN A 306 -5.55 -11.29 17.78
C ASN A 306 -6.07 -11.42 16.34
N VAL A 307 -5.60 -12.44 15.64
CA VAL A 307 -5.83 -12.62 14.19
C VAL A 307 -7.32 -12.64 13.85
N ASN A 308 -8.13 -13.36 14.63
CA ASN A 308 -9.56 -13.47 14.39
C ASN A 308 -10.26 -12.12 14.53
N VAL A 309 -9.85 -11.30 15.49
CA VAL A 309 -10.39 -9.94 15.67
C VAL A 309 -9.89 -9.00 14.59
N PHE A 310 -8.58 -9.07 14.28
CA PHE A 310 -7.94 -8.19 13.31
C PHE A 310 -8.51 -8.38 11.89
N LEU A 311 -8.59 -9.63 11.45
CA LEU A 311 -8.92 -9.97 10.07
C LEU A 311 -10.43 -10.05 9.80
N LYS A 312 -11.29 -10.10 10.83
CA LYS A 312 -12.72 -10.40 10.66
C LYS A 312 -13.39 -9.56 9.56
N LYS A 313 -13.31 -8.24 9.68
CA LYS A 313 -13.94 -7.31 8.73
C LYS A 313 -13.39 -7.45 7.32
N THR A 314 -12.07 -7.51 7.18
CA THR A 314 -11.42 -7.61 5.87
C THR A 314 -11.69 -8.95 5.19
N VAL A 315 -11.70 -10.06 5.93
CA VAL A 315 -12.03 -11.38 5.39
C VAL A 315 -13.49 -11.43 4.95
N ASP A 316 -14.41 -10.88 5.74
CA ASP A 316 -15.82 -10.80 5.36
C ASP A 316 -16.01 -9.94 4.09
N GLU A 317 -15.31 -8.81 3.98
CA GLU A 317 -15.32 -7.95 2.78
C GLU A 317 -14.74 -8.67 1.55
N ILE A 318 -13.59 -9.33 1.67
CA ILE A 318 -12.99 -10.09 0.57
C ILE A 318 -13.93 -11.21 0.13
N LYS A 319 -14.53 -11.96 1.07
CA LYS A 319 -15.50 -13.02 0.74
C LYS A 319 -16.71 -12.48 -0.01
N PHE A 320 -17.23 -11.31 0.40
CA PHE A 320 -18.30 -10.64 -0.31
C PHE A 320 -17.88 -10.27 -1.74
N LEU A 321 -16.71 -9.65 -1.92
CA LEU A 321 -16.17 -9.28 -3.23
C LEU A 321 -15.80 -10.48 -4.13
N MET A 322 -15.53 -11.64 -3.53
CA MET A 322 -15.33 -12.90 -4.24
C MET A 322 -16.65 -13.49 -4.75
N ALA A 323 -17.74 -13.34 -3.99
CA ALA A 323 -19.05 -13.92 -4.30
C ALA A 323 -19.88 -13.02 -5.23
N GLU A 324 -20.00 -11.75 -4.87
CA GLU A 324 -20.90 -10.79 -5.54
C GLU A 324 -20.16 -9.90 -6.54
N GLY A 325 -18.84 -9.72 -6.36
CA GLY A 325 -18.06 -8.75 -7.12
C GLY A 325 -18.44 -7.30 -6.81
N THR A 326 -17.94 -6.39 -7.63
CA THR A 326 -18.29 -4.96 -7.60
C THR A 326 -17.97 -4.29 -8.93
N SER A 327 -18.26 -2.99 -9.05
CA SER A 327 -17.99 -2.24 -10.27
C SER A 327 -17.41 -0.86 -9.99
N PHE A 328 -16.79 -0.21 -10.97
CA PHE A 328 -16.57 1.23 -10.94
C PHE A 328 -16.44 1.76 -12.35
N PHE A 329 -16.69 3.06 -12.53
CA PHE A 329 -16.52 3.71 -13.82
C PHE A 329 -15.06 4.10 -14.06
N ILE A 330 -14.56 3.73 -15.24
CA ILE A 330 -13.28 4.16 -15.80
C ILE A 330 -13.56 4.79 -17.16
N ASN A 331 -13.18 6.05 -17.37
CA ASN A 331 -13.39 6.76 -18.64
C ASN A 331 -14.84 6.64 -19.18
N GLY A 332 -15.83 6.72 -18.28
CA GLY A 332 -17.26 6.60 -18.63
C GLY A 332 -17.77 5.17 -18.86
N MET A 333 -16.90 4.15 -18.87
CA MET A 333 -17.29 2.75 -19.01
C MET A 333 -17.34 2.06 -17.65
N GLU A 334 -18.35 1.23 -17.44
CA GLU A 334 -18.46 0.42 -16.21
C GLU A 334 -17.49 -0.76 -16.26
N PHE A 335 -16.57 -0.81 -15.30
CA PHE A 335 -15.66 -1.92 -15.09
C PHE A 335 -16.19 -2.82 -13.97
N ASN A 336 -16.85 -3.92 -14.35
CA ASN A 336 -17.33 -4.95 -13.44
C ASN A 336 -16.26 -5.99 -13.17
N PHE A 337 -16.04 -6.35 -11.90
CA PHE A 337 -15.03 -7.33 -11.52
C PHE A 337 -15.37 -8.11 -10.26
N VAL A 338 -14.74 -9.27 -10.11
CA VAL A 338 -14.70 -10.07 -8.89
C VAL A 338 -13.28 -10.13 -8.35
N ILE A 339 -13.15 -10.39 -7.05
CA ILE A 339 -11.84 -10.61 -6.42
C ILE A 339 -11.55 -12.10 -6.29
N ARG A 340 -10.28 -12.47 -6.40
CA ARG A 340 -9.75 -13.77 -5.94
C ARG A 340 -8.53 -13.55 -5.05
N THR A 341 -8.17 -14.55 -4.25
CA THR A 341 -6.91 -14.58 -3.51
C THR A 341 -6.11 -15.80 -3.93
N GLN A 342 -4.79 -15.67 -4.00
CA GLN A 342 -3.91 -16.77 -4.43
C GLN A 342 -2.92 -17.20 -3.36
N PHE A 343 -2.17 -16.26 -2.80
CA PHE A 343 -1.14 -16.54 -1.81
C PHE A 343 -1.26 -15.63 -0.60
N PHE A 344 -0.78 -16.15 0.53
CA PHE A 344 -0.50 -15.40 1.74
C PHE A 344 1.00 -15.45 1.99
N ILE A 345 1.67 -14.30 1.89
CA ILE A 345 3.12 -14.16 1.97
C ILE A 345 3.47 -13.37 3.24
N SER A 346 4.29 -13.97 4.08
CA SER A 346 4.83 -13.32 5.28
C SER A 346 6.14 -14.01 5.65
N ASP A 347 6.92 -13.38 6.54
CA ASP A 347 8.04 -14.06 7.18
C ASP A 347 7.54 -15.22 8.06
N LEU A 348 8.45 -16.11 8.48
CA LEU A 348 8.08 -17.28 9.28
C LEU A 348 7.42 -16.91 10.65
N PRO A 349 7.94 -15.93 11.42
CA PRO A 349 7.27 -15.47 12.64
C PRO A 349 5.83 -15.00 12.41
N ALA A 350 5.58 -14.09 11.45
CA ALA A 350 4.25 -13.61 11.15
C ALA A 350 3.37 -14.73 10.59
N ARG A 351 3.92 -15.62 9.76
CA ARG A 351 3.18 -16.76 9.20
C ARG A 351 2.62 -17.63 10.31
N SER A 352 3.43 -17.95 11.31
CA SER A 352 2.99 -18.77 12.45
C SER A 352 1.86 -18.11 13.25
N LEU A 353 1.95 -16.79 13.47
CA LEU A 353 0.92 -16.00 14.15
C LEU A 353 -0.40 -16.04 13.37
N PHE A 354 -0.36 -15.68 12.08
CA PHE A 354 -1.56 -15.52 11.25
C PHE A 354 -2.22 -16.83 10.85
N LEU A 355 -1.43 -17.89 10.66
CA LEU A 355 -1.96 -19.24 10.44
C LEU A 355 -2.36 -19.94 11.75
N GLN A 356 -2.09 -19.33 12.91
CA GLN A 356 -2.36 -19.89 14.23
C GLN A 356 -1.73 -21.29 14.41
N THR A 357 -0.47 -21.41 13.99
CA THR A 357 0.30 -22.66 14.01
C THR A 357 1.43 -22.57 15.04
N THR A 358 2.12 -23.69 15.26
CA THR A 358 3.34 -23.73 16.07
C THR A 358 4.34 -22.68 15.56
N TYR A 359 5.03 -22.03 16.49
CA TYR A 359 6.06 -21.06 16.15
C TYR A 359 7.14 -21.69 15.27
N PHE A 360 7.76 -20.91 14.38
CA PHE A 360 8.66 -21.44 13.34
C PHE A 360 9.87 -22.24 13.85
N ASN A 361 10.28 -22.04 15.11
CA ASN A 361 11.36 -22.77 15.79
C ASN A 361 10.85 -23.96 16.63
N GLY A 362 9.56 -24.28 16.59
CA GLY A 362 8.95 -25.37 17.33
C GLY A 362 8.98 -26.69 16.57
N TYR A 363 8.72 -27.79 17.29
CA TYR A 363 8.53 -29.10 16.69
C TYR A 363 7.35 -29.08 15.70
N TYR A 364 7.54 -29.67 14.51
CA TYR A 364 6.52 -29.71 13.45
C TYR A 364 6.05 -28.34 12.98
N ALA A 365 6.92 -27.32 13.01
CA ALA A 365 6.56 -25.98 12.58
C ALA A 365 6.52 -25.79 11.05
N CYS A 366 7.07 -26.72 10.28
CA CYS A 366 7.06 -26.63 8.82
C CYS A 366 5.65 -26.86 8.26
N HIS A 367 5.18 -25.94 7.41
CA HIS A 367 3.87 -26.07 6.75
C HIS A 367 3.83 -27.06 5.59
N TYR A 368 5.00 -27.55 5.15
CA TYR A 368 5.13 -28.44 4.00
C TYR A 368 5.49 -29.87 4.38
N CYS A 369 6.11 -30.08 5.54
CA CYS A 369 6.55 -31.41 5.96
C CYS A 369 6.32 -31.63 7.46
N VAL A 370 6.18 -32.89 7.86
CA VAL A 370 5.95 -33.32 9.25
C VAL A 370 7.27 -33.71 9.91
N THR A 371 8.29 -32.85 9.77
CA THR A 371 9.60 -33.11 10.37
C THR A 371 9.65 -32.50 11.77
N LYS A 372 10.19 -33.27 12.71
CA LYS A 372 10.32 -32.87 14.10
C LYS A 372 11.37 -31.77 14.24
#